data_AF-A0A3P1W402-F1
#
_entry.id   AF-A0A3P1W402-F1
#
_cell.length_a   1.000
_cell.length_b   1.000
_cell.length_c   1.000
_cell.angle_alpha   90.00
_cell.angle_beta   90.00
_cell.angle_gamma   90.00
#
_symmetry.space_group_name_H-M   'P 1'
#
loop_
_entity.id
_entity.type
_entity.pdbx_description
1 polymer ?
#
loop_
_entity_poly.entity_id
_entity_poly.type
_entity_poly.pdbx_seq_one_letter_code
_entity_poly.pdbx_strand_id
1 'polypeptide(L)'
;MNVMYIYKKDDLELIAQPVITTVNEFKESPEKFYPDWNSETMAYSETLLINPIIDKNGELREMTEYEKAKAGKITLKEGQYLDESSKIIITVPKPNPYSVWKNTIWEEDKVLKLQYLKDERYKKQQEYLRYKHELEEKQKEKTEFEELGFDTSETEERIIEINAEMDLLKKEITKLSKEIKTLEKEVKE
;
A
#
# COMPACT_ATOMS: atom_id res chain seq x y z
N MET A 1 -9.33 37.43 13.24
CA MET A 1 -8.28 38.23 12.59
C MET A 1 -8.06 37.60 11.23
N ASN A 2 -8.27 38.35 10.15
CA ASN A 2 -8.09 37.82 8.79
C ASN A 2 -6.65 38.14 8.36
N VAL A 3 -5.96 37.19 7.76
CA VAL A 3 -4.56 37.34 7.30
C VAL A 3 -4.51 36.96 5.83
N MET A 4 -3.84 37.78 5.02
CA MET A 4 -3.48 37.42 3.65
C MET A 4 -2.03 36.98 3.61
N TYR A 5 -1.71 36.05 2.72
CA TYR A 5 -0.35 35.56 2.51
C TYR A 5 0.15 36.07 1.16
N ILE A 6 1.19 36.91 1.16
CA ILE A 6 1.75 37.50 -0.06
C ILE A 6 3.01 36.74 -0.45
N TYR A 7 3.08 36.35 -1.72
CA TYR A 7 4.19 35.63 -2.32
C TYR A 7 4.81 36.42 -3.45
N LYS A 8 6.14 36.31 -3.60
CA LYS A 8 6.85 36.84 -4.76
C LYS A 8 6.68 35.90 -5.96
N LYS A 9 6.30 36.39 -7.13
CA LYS A 9 6.01 35.54 -8.30
C LYS A 9 7.23 34.82 -8.87
N ASP A 10 8.43 35.38 -8.68
CA ASP A 10 9.69 34.84 -9.25
C ASP A 10 10.05 33.45 -8.71
N ASP A 11 9.93 33.28 -7.39
CA ASP A 11 10.39 32.09 -6.64
C ASP A 11 9.28 31.50 -5.74
N LEU A 12 8.14 32.18 -5.64
CA LEU A 12 7.01 31.82 -4.80
C LEU A 12 7.37 31.74 -3.31
N GLU A 13 8.35 32.53 -2.90
CA GLU A 13 8.67 32.76 -1.49
C GLU A 13 7.55 33.59 -0.82
N LEU A 14 7.14 33.19 0.38
CA LEU A 14 6.22 33.97 1.22
C LEU A 14 6.97 35.19 1.77
N ILE A 15 6.55 36.40 1.38
CA ILE A 15 7.23 37.65 1.73
C ILE A 15 6.48 38.50 2.77
N ALA A 16 5.16 38.33 2.91
CA ALA A 16 4.39 39.10 3.90
C ALA A 16 3.09 38.39 4.33
N GLN A 17 2.61 38.77 5.51
CA GLN A 17 1.38 38.25 6.12
C GLN A 17 0.53 39.40 6.73
N PRO A 18 0.04 40.36 5.92
CA PRO A 18 -0.72 41.49 6.44
C PRO A 18 -2.03 41.03 7.09
N VAL A 19 -2.34 41.64 8.23
CA VAL A 19 -3.65 41.52 8.86
C VAL A 19 -4.61 42.45 8.13
N ILE A 20 -5.73 41.89 7.68
CA ILE A 20 -6.73 42.59 6.88
C ILE A 20 -8.07 42.65 7.61
N THR A 21 -8.91 43.62 7.24
CA THR A 21 -10.30 43.69 7.74
C THR A 21 -11.14 42.60 7.08
N THR A 22 -11.20 42.62 5.74
CA THR A 22 -11.94 41.66 4.93
C THR A 22 -11.16 41.31 3.67
N VAL A 23 -11.39 40.11 3.13
CA VAL A 23 -10.75 39.64 1.90
C VAL A 23 -11.11 40.56 0.72
N ASN A 24 -12.37 40.99 0.61
CA ASN A 24 -12.81 41.87 -0.47
C ASN A 24 -12.10 43.23 -0.44
N GLU A 25 -11.94 43.83 0.74
CA GLU A 25 -11.24 45.11 0.87
C GLU A 25 -9.76 44.99 0.47
N PHE A 26 -9.11 43.87 0.80
CA PHE A 26 -7.75 43.61 0.33
C PHE A 26 -7.68 43.40 -1.19
N LYS A 27 -8.66 42.72 -1.79
CA LYS A 27 -8.71 42.51 -3.26
C LYS A 27 -8.91 43.82 -4.02
N GLU A 28 -9.67 44.75 -3.46
CA GLU A 28 -9.94 46.07 -4.05
C GLU A 28 -8.80 47.07 -3.86
N SER A 29 -8.08 47.01 -2.73
CA SER A 29 -7.03 47.98 -2.38
C SER A 29 -5.92 47.36 -1.51
N PRO A 30 -5.13 46.41 -2.04
CA PRO A 30 -4.09 45.71 -1.29
C PRO A 30 -3.02 46.66 -0.70
N GLU A 31 -2.73 47.77 -1.38
CA GLU A 31 -1.80 48.82 -0.95
C GLU A 31 -2.18 49.48 0.39
N LYS A 32 -3.46 49.42 0.82
CA LYS A 32 -3.87 49.89 2.16
C LYS A 32 -3.28 49.03 3.29
N PHE A 33 -3.06 47.75 3.01
CA PHE A 33 -2.60 46.76 3.98
C PHE A 33 -1.12 46.43 3.80
N TYR A 34 -0.59 46.60 2.59
CA TYR A 34 0.80 46.38 2.23
C TYR A 34 1.24 47.45 1.22
N PRO A 35 1.77 48.62 1.67
CA PRO A 35 2.05 49.77 0.79
C PRO A 35 2.98 49.49 -0.41
N ASP A 36 3.87 48.51 -0.27
CA ASP A 36 4.80 48.09 -1.33
C ASP A 36 4.19 47.07 -2.31
N TRP A 37 2.87 46.87 -2.28
CA TRP A 37 2.17 45.93 -3.15
C TRP A 37 2.42 46.23 -4.63
N ASN A 38 2.81 45.20 -5.38
CA ASN A 38 2.95 45.25 -6.83
C ASN A 38 2.32 44.01 -7.45
N SER A 39 1.21 44.19 -8.18
CA SER A 39 0.46 43.08 -8.80
C SER A 39 1.22 42.39 -9.94
N GLU A 40 2.26 43.01 -10.51
CA GLU A 40 3.10 42.40 -11.53
C GLU A 40 4.06 41.37 -10.94
N THR A 41 4.63 41.65 -9.77
CA THR A 41 5.67 40.83 -9.13
C THR A 41 5.19 40.03 -7.93
N MET A 42 3.97 40.28 -7.44
CA MET A 42 3.40 39.63 -6.26
C MET A 42 2.08 38.94 -6.57
N ALA A 43 1.80 37.89 -5.80
CA ALA A 43 0.53 37.18 -5.76
C ALA A 43 0.11 37.00 -4.30
N TYR A 44 -1.17 36.72 -4.04
CA TYR A 44 -1.68 36.52 -2.70
C TYR A 44 -2.52 35.23 -2.60
N SER A 45 -2.64 34.71 -1.38
CA SER A 45 -3.54 33.62 -1.02
C SER A 45 -4.24 33.92 0.30
N GLU A 46 -5.48 33.47 0.44
CA GLU A 46 -6.24 33.54 1.69
C GLU A 46 -5.72 32.50 2.72
N THR A 47 -4.93 31.52 2.27
CA THR A 47 -4.31 30.48 3.10
C THR A 47 -2.80 30.40 2.86
N LEU A 48 -2.07 29.88 3.86
CA LEU A 48 -0.68 29.51 3.71
C LEU A 48 -0.58 28.29 2.78
N LEU A 49 0.19 28.39 1.70
CA LEU A 49 0.35 27.35 0.68
C LEU A 49 1.66 26.60 0.89
N ILE A 50 1.61 25.28 0.81
CA ILE A 50 2.79 24.41 0.95
C ILE A 50 3.19 23.91 -0.44
N ASN A 51 4.34 24.37 -0.95
CA ASN A 51 4.73 24.18 -2.36
C ASN A 51 3.80 24.94 -3.31
N PRO A 52 3.76 26.28 -3.23
CA PRO A 52 2.99 27.09 -4.16
C PRO A 52 3.46 26.90 -5.61
N ILE A 53 2.54 27.13 -6.54
CA ILE A 53 2.77 27.20 -7.98
C ILE A 53 1.84 28.24 -8.60
N ILE A 54 2.31 28.92 -9.64
CA ILE A 54 1.44 29.69 -10.54
C ILE A 54 1.00 28.77 -11.66
N ASP A 55 -0.30 28.59 -11.81
CA ASP A 55 -0.84 27.72 -12.85
C ASP A 55 -0.80 28.38 -14.25
N LYS A 56 -1.24 27.63 -15.27
CA LYS A 56 -1.26 28.12 -16.66
C LYS A 56 -2.15 29.35 -16.89
N ASN A 57 -3.09 29.63 -15.99
CA ASN A 57 -3.97 30.79 -16.04
C ASN A 57 -3.40 31.99 -15.27
N GLY A 58 -2.25 31.83 -14.60
CA GLY A 58 -1.65 32.85 -13.75
C GLY A 58 -2.14 32.84 -12.31
N GLU A 59 -2.90 31.82 -11.89
CA GLU A 59 -3.45 31.72 -10.54
C GLU A 59 -2.46 31.08 -9.58
N LEU A 60 -2.29 31.69 -8.40
CA LEU A 60 -1.51 31.14 -7.30
C LEU A 60 -2.32 30.07 -6.57
N ARG A 61 -1.77 28.86 -6.48
CA ARG A 61 -2.35 27.75 -5.75
C ARG A 61 -1.28 26.82 -5.20
N GLU A 62 -1.70 25.83 -4.43
CA GLU A 62 -0.80 24.73 -4.04
C GLU A 62 -0.56 23.77 -5.22
N MET A 63 0.65 23.21 -5.29
CA MET A 63 0.96 22.11 -6.21
C MET A 63 0.05 20.90 -5.95
N THR A 64 -0.39 20.23 -7.01
CA THR A 64 -1.02 18.91 -6.91
C THR A 64 0.04 17.86 -6.54
N GLU A 65 -0.38 16.68 -6.09
CA GLU A 65 0.55 15.58 -5.81
C GLU A 65 1.39 15.19 -7.05
N TYR A 66 0.80 15.21 -8.25
CA TYR A 66 1.53 14.98 -9.50
C TYR A 66 2.63 16.03 -9.72
N GLU A 67 2.33 17.31 -9.49
CA GLU A 67 3.31 18.40 -9.63
C GLU A 67 4.41 18.30 -8.57
N LYS A 68 4.05 17.98 -7.32
CA LYS A 68 5.02 17.72 -6.24
C LYS A 68 5.95 16.57 -6.64
N ALA A 69 5.42 15.47 -7.17
CA ALA A 69 6.23 14.33 -7.58
C ALA A 69 7.15 14.67 -8.77
N LYS A 70 6.62 15.38 -9.76
CA LYS A 70 7.39 15.82 -10.93
C LYS A 70 8.50 16.81 -10.58
N ALA A 71 8.28 17.65 -9.57
CA ALA A 71 9.26 18.57 -9.02
C ALA A 71 10.24 17.90 -8.02
N GLY A 72 10.16 16.58 -7.81
CA GLY A 72 11.05 15.84 -6.89
C GLY A 72 10.79 16.13 -5.41
N LYS A 73 9.64 16.73 -5.07
CA LYS A 73 9.27 17.09 -3.70
C LYS A 73 8.65 15.92 -2.94
N ILE A 74 8.12 14.94 -3.66
CA ILE A 74 7.69 13.64 -3.11
C ILE A 74 8.28 12.52 -3.95
N THR A 75 8.62 11.41 -3.29
CA THR A 75 9.05 10.18 -3.94
C THR A 75 7.86 9.25 -4.12
N LEU A 76 7.71 8.69 -5.33
CA LEU A 76 6.66 7.71 -5.60
C LEU A 76 6.94 6.41 -4.85
N LYS A 77 5.87 5.79 -4.33
CA LYS A 77 5.95 4.47 -3.70
C LYS A 77 5.95 3.38 -4.78
N GLU A 78 6.32 2.15 -4.40
CA GLU A 78 6.11 1.00 -5.28
C GLU A 78 4.63 0.88 -5.70
N GLY A 79 4.39 0.52 -6.95
CA GLY A 79 3.05 0.50 -7.53
C GLY A 79 2.56 1.87 -8.00
N GLN A 80 3.32 2.95 -7.81
CA GLN A 80 2.92 4.29 -8.26
C GLN A 80 3.70 4.75 -9.48
N TYR A 81 3.01 5.47 -10.37
CA TYR A 81 3.63 6.16 -11.52
C TYR A 81 2.89 7.44 -11.88
N LEU A 82 3.59 8.35 -12.58
CA LEU A 82 3.00 9.57 -13.11
C LEU A 82 2.30 9.27 -14.44
N ASP A 83 1.00 9.56 -14.52
CA ASP A 83 0.31 9.57 -15.81
C ASP A 83 0.38 10.97 -16.43
N GLU A 84 1.13 11.10 -17.53
CA GLU A 84 1.30 12.37 -18.22
C GLU A 84 0.01 12.86 -18.90
N SER A 85 -0.91 11.95 -19.23
CA SER A 85 -2.15 12.29 -19.94
C SER A 85 -3.17 12.94 -19.01
N SER A 86 -3.41 12.33 -17.85
CA SER A 86 -4.39 12.82 -16.87
C SER A 86 -3.78 13.69 -15.77
N LYS A 87 -2.45 13.83 -15.71
CA LYS A 87 -1.71 14.66 -14.74
C LYS A 87 -2.02 14.27 -13.29
N ILE A 88 -2.13 12.97 -13.02
CA ILE A 88 -2.30 12.40 -11.68
C ILE A 88 -1.28 11.30 -11.42
N ILE A 89 -1.19 10.87 -10.16
CA ILE A 89 -0.45 9.69 -9.76
C ILE A 89 -1.40 8.49 -9.84
N ILE A 90 -1.05 7.50 -10.64
CA ILE A 90 -1.76 6.22 -10.68
C ILE A 90 -1.14 5.29 -9.67
N THR A 91 -1.98 4.52 -8.97
CA THR A 91 -1.56 3.46 -8.04
C THR A 91 -2.07 2.12 -8.55
N VAL A 92 -1.15 1.19 -8.82
CA VAL A 92 -1.42 -0.17 -9.27
C VAL A 92 -1.24 -1.13 -8.08
N PRO A 93 -2.29 -1.87 -7.67
CA PRO A 93 -2.19 -2.77 -6.53
C PRO A 93 -1.19 -3.90 -6.80
N LYS A 94 -0.42 -4.26 -5.78
CA LYS A 94 0.54 -5.36 -5.85
C LYS A 94 -0.21 -6.70 -6.02
N PRO A 95 0.02 -7.47 -7.10
CA PRO A 95 -0.80 -8.64 -7.42
C PRO A 95 -0.49 -9.85 -6.54
N ASN A 96 0.77 -10.00 -6.11
CA ASN A 96 1.22 -11.06 -5.21
C ASN A 96 2.44 -10.62 -4.39
N PRO A 97 2.76 -11.31 -3.27
CA PRO A 97 3.86 -10.91 -2.38
C PRO A 97 5.25 -10.91 -3.04
N TYR A 98 5.42 -11.71 -4.09
CA TYR A 98 6.69 -11.92 -4.79
C TYR A 98 6.81 -11.10 -6.09
N SER A 99 5.95 -10.10 -6.30
CA SER A 99 6.12 -9.15 -7.39
C SER A 99 7.00 -7.97 -6.99
N VAL A 100 7.78 -7.46 -7.94
CA VAL A 100 8.62 -6.26 -7.80
C VAL A 100 8.13 -5.20 -8.78
N TRP A 101 8.20 -3.93 -8.36
CA TRP A 101 7.76 -2.82 -9.20
C TRP A 101 8.88 -2.39 -10.15
N LYS A 102 8.65 -2.45 -11.46
CA LYS A 102 9.61 -2.03 -12.47
C LYS A 102 8.94 -1.20 -13.56
N ASN A 103 9.46 -0.01 -13.82
CA ASN A 103 9.08 0.82 -14.97
C ASN A 103 7.56 0.94 -15.20
N THR A 104 6.77 1.08 -14.12
CA THR A 104 5.29 1.19 -14.12
C THR A 104 4.47 -0.12 -14.17
N ILE A 105 5.11 -1.29 -14.10
CA ILE A 105 4.42 -2.59 -14.04
C ILE A 105 4.93 -3.46 -12.89
N TRP A 106 4.08 -4.37 -12.41
CA TRP A 106 4.48 -5.43 -11.49
C TRP A 106 5.02 -6.61 -12.27
N GLU A 107 6.24 -7.03 -11.96
CA GLU A 107 6.85 -8.24 -12.51
C GLU A 107 7.05 -9.27 -11.40
N GLU A 108 6.75 -10.54 -11.67
CA GLU A 108 7.07 -11.60 -10.71
C GLU A 108 8.58 -11.77 -10.60
N ASP A 109 9.09 -11.70 -9.38
CA ASP A 109 10.47 -12.04 -9.07
C ASP A 109 10.56 -13.54 -8.75
N LYS A 110 11.30 -14.28 -9.59
CA LYS A 110 11.43 -15.73 -9.46
C LYS A 110 12.08 -16.16 -8.14
N VAL A 111 13.03 -15.37 -7.62
CA VAL A 111 13.73 -15.67 -6.36
C VAL A 111 12.78 -15.46 -5.18
N LEU A 112 12.04 -14.35 -5.17
CA LEU A 112 11.03 -14.09 -4.15
C LEU A 112 9.89 -15.12 -4.21
N LYS A 113 9.45 -15.51 -5.41
CA LYS A 113 8.41 -16.53 -5.59
C LYS A 113 8.86 -17.87 -5.05
N LEU A 114 10.10 -18.26 -5.36
CA LEU A 114 10.69 -19.50 -4.85
C LEU A 114 10.73 -19.50 -3.31
N GLN A 115 11.17 -18.40 -2.70
CA GLN A 115 11.21 -18.27 -1.24
C GLN A 115 9.81 -18.35 -0.64
N TYR A 116 8.85 -17.60 -1.20
CA TYR A 116 7.45 -17.62 -0.78
C TYR A 116 6.85 -19.03 -0.80
N LEU A 117 7.03 -19.78 -1.88
CA LEU A 117 6.51 -21.14 -1.99
C LEU A 117 7.17 -22.10 -1.00
N LYS A 118 8.46 -21.93 -0.70
CA LYS A 118 9.16 -22.72 0.33
C LYS A 118 8.57 -22.48 1.71
N ASP A 119 8.31 -21.23 2.06
CA ASP A 119 7.72 -20.85 3.34
C ASP A 119 6.28 -21.35 3.48
N GLU A 120 5.47 -21.21 2.42
CA GLU A 120 4.10 -21.75 2.39
C GLU A 120 4.07 -23.28 2.52
N ARG A 121 4.97 -23.98 1.82
CA ARG A 121 5.10 -25.43 1.97
C ARG A 121 5.46 -25.80 3.41
N TYR A 122 6.39 -25.08 4.03
CA TYR A 122 6.80 -25.35 5.41
C TYR A 122 5.67 -25.15 6.41
N LYS A 123 4.89 -24.06 6.28
CA LYS A 123 3.69 -23.82 7.11
C LYS A 123 2.70 -24.98 7.01
N LYS A 124 2.42 -25.46 5.79
CA LYS A 124 1.52 -26.61 5.57
C LYS A 124 2.07 -27.90 6.15
N GLN A 125 3.39 -28.11 6.13
CA GLN A 125 4.01 -29.25 6.80
C GLN A 125 3.83 -29.19 8.32
N GLN A 126 3.96 -28.00 8.93
CA GLN A 126 3.69 -27.83 10.36
C GLN A 126 2.22 -28.07 10.70
N GLU A 127 1.30 -27.57 9.87
CA GLU A 127 -0.13 -27.80 10.03
C GLU A 127 -0.50 -29.29 9.92
N TYR A 128 0.12 -30.00 8.98
CA TYR A 128 -0.02 -31.45 8.85
C TYR A 128 0.43 -32.18 10.11
N LEU A 129 1.57 -31.79 10.71
CA LEU A 129 2.04 -32.38 11.97
C LEU A 129 1.08 -32.09 13.13
N ARG A 130 0.51 -30.88 13.20
CA ARG A 130 -0.51 -30.53 14.18
C ARG A 130 -1.72 -31.46 14.07
N TYR A 131 -2.28 -31.63 12.86
CA TYR A 131 -3.40 -32.54 12.65
C TYR A 131 -3.06 -34.00 12.95
N LYS A 132 -1.82 -34.42 12.65
CA LYS A 132 -1.36 -35.76 13.02
C LYS A 132 -1.41 -35.99 14.54
N HIS A 133 -0.95 -35.01 15.33
CA HIS A 133 -1.04 -35.10 16.79
C HIS A 133 -2.49 -35.07 17.29
N GLU A 134 -3.33 -34.19 16.74
CA GLU A 134 -4.77 -34.15 17.06
C GLU A 134 -5.46 -35.49 16.76
N LEU A 135 -5.10 -36.13 15.64
CA LEU A 135 -5.61 -37.44 15.26
C LEU A 135 -5.21 -38.52 16.26
N GLU A 136 -3.94 -38.54 16.71
CA GLU A 136 -3.44 -39.48 17.72
C GLU A 136 -4.19 -39.33 19.04
N GLU A 137 -4.44 -38.09 19.49
CA GLU A 137 -5.21 -37.83 20.70
C GLU A 137 -6.69 -38.25 20.56
N LYS A 138 -7.32 -37.95 19.42
CA LYS A 138 -8.70 -38.37 19.16
C LYS A 138 -8.88 -39.89 19.05
N GLN A 139 -7.87 -40.60 18.55
CA GLN A 139 -7.88 -42.07 18.56
C GLN A 139 -7.82 -42.63 19.98
N LYS A 140 -7.01 -42.04 20.88
CA LYS A 140 -6.97 -42.45 22.29
C LYS A 140 -8.29 -42.15 23.01
N GLU A 141 -8.84 -40.95 22.82
CA GLU A 141 -10.13 -40.54 23.37
C GLU A 141 -11.23 -41.52 22.96
N LYS A 142 -11.26 -41.89 21.68
CA LYS A 142 -12.21 -42.89 21.16
C LYS A 142 -12.07 -44.22 21.92
N THR A 143 -10.87 -44.76 22.05
CA THR A 143 -10.63 -46.03 22.75
C THR A 143 -11.07 -45.95 24.21
N GLU A 144 -10.78 -44.85 24.91
CA GLU A 144 -11.20 -44.66 26.31
C GLU A 144 -12.72 -44.58 26.44
N PHE A 145 -13.40 -43.88 25.53
CA PHE A 145 -14.87 -43.82 25.50
C PHE A 145 -15.51 -45.18 25.22
N GLU A 146 -14.95 -45.96 24.31
CA GLU A 146 -15.39 -47.34 24.03
C GLU A 146 -15.26 -48.23 25.27
N GLU A 147 -14.14 -48.16 25.99
CA GLU A 147 -13.90 -48.93 27.22
C GLU A 147 -14.87 -48.55 28.35
N LEU A 148 -15.26 -47.27 28.44
CA LEU A 148 -16.21 -46.76 29.42
C LEU A 148 -17.68 -46.93 29.01
N GLY A 149 -17.96 -47.37 27.78
CA GLY A 149 -19.30 -47.52 27.23
C GLY A 149 -20.00 -46.18 26.92
N PHE A 150 -19.23 -45.12 26.64
CA PHE A 150 -19.73 -43.82 26.19
C PHE A 150 -19.99 -43.82 24.68
N ASP A 151 -20.82 -42.88 24.21
CA ASP A 151 -21.03 -42.66 22.78
C ASP A 151 -19.76 -42.06 22.13
N THR A 152 -19.37 -42.61 20.98
CA THR A 152 -18.14 -42.25 20.25
C THR A 152 -18.42 -41.57 18.92
N SER A 153 -19.69 -41.40 18.55
CA SER A 153 -20.11 -40.93 17.23
C SER A 153 -19.46 -39.59 16.84
N GLU A 154 -19.44 -38.62 17.75
CA GLU A 154 -18.81 -37.31 17.53
C GLU A 154 -17.28 -37.40 17.36
N THR A 155 -16.61 -38.23 18.17
CA THR A 155 -15.16 -38.45 18.07
C THR A 155 -14.79 -39.14 16.76
N GLU A 156 -15.62 -40.08 16.30
CA GLU A 156 -15.43 -40.75 14.99
C GLU A 156 -15.61 -39.79 13.82
N GLU A 157 -16.63 -38.93 13.85
CA GLU A 157 -16.82 -37.88 12.84
C GLU A 157 -15.60 -36.96 12.79
N ARG A 158 -15.12 -36.51 13.96
CA ARG A 158 -13.93 -35.66 14.03
C ARG A 158 -12.67 -36.33 13.47
N ILE A 159 -12.48 -37.63 13.72
CA ILE A 159 -11.38 -38.40 13.14
C ILE A 159 -11.47 -38.42 11.60
N ILE A 160 -12.67 -38.59 11.05
CA ILE A 160 -12.89 -38.59 9.59
C ILE A 160 -12.54 -37.23 8.99
N GLU A 161 -12.99 -36.13 9.62
CA GLU A 161 -12.66 -34.76 9.20
C GLU A 161 -11.14 -34.52 9.19
N ILE A 162 -10.46 -34.86 10.30
CA ILE A 162 -9.01 -34.66 10.41
C ILE A 162 -8.26 -35.44 9.32
N ASN A 163 -8.67 -36.68 9.04
CA ASN A 163 -8.06 -37.46 7.96
C ASN A 163 -8.27 -36.81 6.58
N ALA A 164 -9.46 -36.27 6.31
CA ALA A 164 -9.74 -35.58 5.05
C ALA A 164 -8.88 -34.31 4.89
N GLU A 165 -8.74 -33.50 5.95
CA GLU A 165 -7.89 -32.32 5.97
C GLU A 165 -6.40 -32.67 5.76
N MET A 166 -5.93 -33.72 6.44
CA MET A 166 -4.56 -34.22 6.27
C MET A 166 -4.29 -34.68 4.83
N ASP A 167 -5.24 -35.33 4.18
CA ASP A 167 -5.09 -35.76 2.78
C ASP A 167 -5.11 -34.59 1.80
N LEU A 168 -5.88 -33.53 2.07
CA LEU A 168 -5.82 -32.29 1.31
C LEU A 168 -4.44 -31.63 1.44
N LEU A 169 -3.94 -31.49 2.67
CA LEU A 169 -2.60 -30.94 2.94
C LEU A 169 -1.50 -31.73 2.23
N LYS A 170 -1.54 -33.08 2.24
CA LYS A 170 -0.57 -33.91 1.48
C LYS A 170 -0.57 -33.57 -0.01
N LYS A 171 -1.75 -33.41 -0.62
CA LYS A 171 -1.88 -33.06 -2.04
C LYS A 171 -1.28 -31.68 -2.32
N GLU A 172 -1.56 -30.69 -1.48
CA GLU A 172 -1.04 -29.34 -1.62
C GLU A 172 0.48 -29.29 -1.44
N ILE A 173 1.02 -29.92 -0.39
CA ILE A 173 2.47 -30.01 -0.14
C ILE A 173 3.18 -30.68 -1.33
N THR A 174 2.57 -31.72 -1.91
CA THR A 174 3.10 -32.41 -3.10
C THR A 174 3.10 -31.49 -4.32
N LYS A 175 2.03 -30.73 -4.53
CA LYS A 175 1.93 -29.74 -5.62
C LYS A 175 3.01 -28.66 -5.46
N LEU A 176 3.11 -28.04 -4.28
CA LEU A 176 4.13 -27.03 -3.97
C LEU A 176 5.54 -27.59 -4.17
N SER A 177 5.80 -28.83 -3.74
CA SER A 177 7.11 -29.46 -3.91
C SER A 177 7.49 -29.67 -5.38
N LYS A 178 6.52 -29.93 -6.27
CA LYS A 178 6.76 -30.01 -7.71
C LYS A 178 7.07 -28.64 -8.29
N GLU A 179 6.26 -27.63 -7.94
CA GLU A 179 6.44 -26.25 -8.42
C GLU A 179 7.79 -25.65 -7.98
N ILE A 180 8.16 -25.81 -6.71
CA ILE A 180 9.46 -25.41 -6.17
C ILE A 180 10.59 -26.05 -6.98
N LYS A 181 10.53 -27.36 -7.26
CA LYS A 181 11.58 -28.05 -8.04
C LYS A 181 11.71 -27.51 -9.46
N THR A 182 10.60 -27.11 -10.09
CA THR A 182 10.63 -26.48 -11.42
C THR A 182 11.29 -25.11 -11.34
N LEU A 183 10.84 -24.24 -10.42
CA LEU A 183 11.40 -22.89 -10.24
C LEU A 183 12.87 -22.91 -9.82
N GLU A 184 13.30 -23.87 -9.00
CA GLU A 184 14.72 -24.04 -8.62
C GLU A 184 15.64 -24.31 -9.81
N LYS A 185 15.13 -24.89 -10.91
CA LYS A 185 15.89 -25.05 -12.14
C LYS A 185 15.96 -23.74 -12.90
N GLU A 186 14.83 -23.06 -13.07
CA GLU A 186 14.74 -21.78 -13.77
C GLU A 186 15.55 -20.64 -13.12
N VAL A 187 15.74 -20.67 -11.80
CA VAL A 187 16.54 -19.65 -11.09
C VAL A 187 18.05 -19.91 -11.21
N LYS A 188 18.47 -21.13 -11.54
CA LYS A 188 19.89 -21.51 -11.68
C LYS A 188 20.43 -21.33 -13.10
N GLU A 189 19.54 -21.18 -14.07
CA GLU A 189 19.84 -20.88 -15.48
C GLU A 189 20.01 -19.37 -15.68
#